data_AF-A0A6I2M918-F1
#
_entry.id   AF-A0A6I2M918-F1
#
_cell.length_a   1.000
_cell.length_b   1.000
_cell.length_c   1.000
_cell.angle_alpha   90.00
_cell.angle_beta   90.00
_cell.angle_gamma   90.00
#
_symmetry.space_group_name_H-M   'P 1'
#
loop_
_entity.id
_entity.type
_entity.pdbx_description
1 polymer ?
#
loop_
_entity_poly.entity_id
_entity_poly.type
_entity_poly.pdbx_seq_one_letter_code
_entity_poly.pdbx_strand_id
1 'polypeptide(L)'
;MPNCDWGKPCTCIDCRTKTFSIPCNSCGFKTTVSYEIGYGGGSTDRKGLFSYDFQERKEETSEIDCFKCGHHMTDVPYYEKIDVHINEYKLNEKSCAECGIKNSEAGLKIIQYREWKDKTLCLGCLEKRLVNEIPNPSNGEKKFKIDVNTTKYVLDKVMVPCVTCGRKRWLKADNQWRKQCTNCYKKALEV
;
A
#
# COMPACT_ATOMS: atom_id res chain seq x y z
N MET A 1 27.53 -7.14 -8.50
CA MET A 1 26.69 -5.94 -8.28
C MET A 1 25.46 -6.40 -7.52
N PRO A 2 25.23 -5.92 -6.29
CA PRO A 2 23.97 -6.20 -5.61
C PRO A 2 22.83 -5.58 -6.44
N ASN A 3 21.76 -6.34 -6.63
CA ASN A 3 20.53 -5.84 -7.25
C ASN A 3 20.08 -4.56 -6.54
N CYS A 4 19.74 -3.53 -7.31
CA CYS A 4 18.92 -2.43 -6.80
C CYS A 4 17.59 -3.04 -6.33
N ASP A 5 17.03 -2.53 -5.23
CA ASP A 5 15.78 -3.00 -4.59
C ASP A 5 14.52 -2.92 -5.49
N TRP A 6 14.67 -2.57 -6.77
CA TRP A 6 13.60 -2.35 -7.74
C TRP A 6 13.50 -3.42 -8.84
N GLY A 7 14.18 -4.56 -8.68
CA GLY A 7 13.99 -5.71 -9.58
C GLY A 7 14.50 -5.51 -11.02
N LYS A 8 15.41 -4.55 -11.23
CA LYS A 8 16.13 -4.29 -12.48
C LYS A 8 17.63 -4.20 -12.20
N PRO A 9 18.50 -4.54 -13.18
CA PRO A 9 19.93 -4.32 -13.04
C PRO A 9 20.18 -2.82 -12.86
N CYS A 10 20.89 -2.43 -11.80
CA CYS A 10 21.27 -1.03 -11.56
C CYS A 10 22.06 -0.51 -12.76
N THR A 11 21.69 0.65 -13.28
CA THR A 11 22.54 1.37 -14.23
C THR A 11 23.46 2.33 -13.48
N CYS A 12 24.59 2.68 -14.09
CA CYS A 12 25.52 3.66 -13.50
C CYS A 12 24.87 5.04 -13.26
N ILE A 13 23.82 5.36 -14.02
CA ILE A 13 23.02 6.58 -13.86
C ILE A 13 22.22 6.51 -12.56
N ASP A 14 21.54 5.39 -12.29
CA ASP A 14 20.78 5.20 -11.05
C ASP A 14 21.67 5.35 -9.80
N CYS A 15 22.93 4.91 -9.87
CA CYS A 15 23.90 5.10 -8.78
C CYS A 15 24.44 6.53 -8.67
N ARG A 16 24.32 7.34 -9.73
CA ARG A 16 24.80 8.73 -9.77
C ARG A 16 23.68 9.74 -9.55
N THR A 17 22.42 9.35 -9.61
CA THR A 17 21.31 10.28 -9.35
C THR A 17 21.04 10.38 -7.85
N LYS A 18 21.09 11.60 -7.31
CA LYS A 18 20.63 11.87 -5.94
C LYS A 18 19.22 12.42 -5.99
N THR A 19 18.28 11.73 -5.34
CA THR A 19 16.89 12.18 -5.21
C THR A 19 16.64 12.67 -3.79
N PHE A 20 16.02 13.83 -3.65
CA PHE A 20 15.62 14.37 -2.35
C PHE A 20 14.32 15.16 -2.48
N SER A 21 13.81 15.70 -1.37
CA SER A 21 12.57 16.47 -1.38
C SER A 21 12.73 17.84 -0.76
N ILE A 22 12.21 18.85 -1.44
CA ILE A 22 12.19 20.25 -1.00
C ILE A 22 10.78 20.55 -0.45
N PRO A 23 10.63 20.85 0.85
CA PRO A 23 9.35 21.21 1.44
C PRO A 23 8.93 22.62 1.00
N CYS A 24 7.66 22.78 0.62
CA CYS A 24 7.10 24.09 0.31
C CYS A 24 6.78 24.87 1.57
N ASN A 25 7.29 26.11 1.68
CA ASN A 25 7.01 27.00 2.81
C ASN A 25 5.54 27.45 2.92
N SER A 26 4.79 27.43 1.81
CA SER A 26 3.38 27.84 1.78
C SER A 26 2.42 26.68 2.12
N CYS A 27 2.55 25.53 1.45
CA CYS A 27 1.58 24.43 1.58
C CYS A 27 2.13 23.17 2.26
N GLY A 28 3.41 23.16 2.64
CA GLY A 28 4.08 22.00 3.24
C GLY A 28 4.32 20.82 2.28
N PHE A 29 3.92 20.93 1.00
CA PHE A 29 4.12 19.86 0.03
C PHE A 29 5.60 19.65 -0.26
N LYS A 30 6.05 18.39 -0.25
CA LYS A 30 7.44 18.01 -0.45
C LYS A 30 7.68 17.65 -1.92
N THR A 31 8.10 18.64 -2.72
CA THR A 31 8.46 18.46 -4.13
C THR A 31 9.71 17.59 -4.24
N THR A 32 9.62 16.49 -4.94
CA THR A 32 10.73 15.57 -5.21
C THR A 32 11.52 16.09 -6.39
N VAL A 33 12.83 16.20 -6.21
CA VAL A 33 13.77 16.66 -7.21
C VAL A 33 15.00 15.76 -7.23
N SER A 34 15.72 15.81 -8.34
CA SER A 34 16.95 15.06 -8.54
C SER A 34 18.02 15.85 -9.27
N TYR A 35 19.27 15.47 -9.04
CA TYR A 35 20.42 15.89 -9.85
C TYR A 35 21.39 14.72 -10.02
N GLU A 36 22.21 14.78 -11.06
CA GLU A 36 23.29 13.82 -11.28
C GLU A 36 24.56 14.26 -10.54
N ILE A 37 25.08 13.36 -9.70
CA ILE A 37 26.33 13.58 -8.96
C ILE A 37 27.48 13.48 -9.96
N GLY A 38 28.40 14.46 -9.90
CA GLY A 38 29.57 14.52 -10.76
C GLY A 38 30.53 13.37 -10.50
N TYR A 39 31.25 12.94 -11.55
CA TYR A 39 32.34 11.99 -11.39
C TYR A 39 33.56 12.68 -10.78
N GLY A 40 33.92 12.29 -9.55
CA GLY A 40 35.06 12.82 -8.80
C GLY A 40 36.37 12.05 -9.01
N GLY A 41 36.32 10.89 -9.69
CA GLY A 41 37.46 10.01 -9.89
C GLY A 41 37.18 8.58 -9.46
N GLY A 42 38.24 7.78 -9.38
CA GLY A 42 38.19 6.46 -8.76
C GLY A 42 39.52 6.16 -8.09
N SER A 43 39.44 5.46 -6.97
CA SER A 43 40.61 5.09 -6.17
C SER A 43 40.60 3.60 -5.89
N THR A 44 41.77 2.98 -6.03
CA THR A 44 41.99 1.59 -5.64
C THR A 44 42.55 1.57 -4.23
N ASP A 45 41.86 0.87 -3.32
CA ASP A 45 42.34 0.72 -1.96
C ASP A 45 43.61 -0.17 -1.89
N ARG A 46 44.23 -0.22 -0.71
CA ARG A 46 45.43 -1.03 -0.47
C ARG A 46 45.19 -2.55 -0.66
N LYS A 47 43.94 -2.99 -0.73
CA LYS A 47 43.51 -4.38 -0.95
C LYS A 47 43.18 -4.67 -2.42
N GLY A 48 43.33 -3.70 -3.33
CA GLY A 48 43.05 -3.85 -4.75
C GLY A 48 41.58 -3.68 -5.14
N LEU A 49 40.72 -3.22 -4.22
CA LEU A 49 39.31 -2.92 -4.51
C LEU A 49 39.21 -1.51 -5.09
N PHE A 50 38.66 -1.42 -6.30
CA PHE A 50 38.41 -0.15 -6.98
C PHE A 50 37.08 0.45 -6.51
N SER A 51 37.11 1.71 -6.11
CA SER A 51 35.95 2.49 -5.69
C SER A 51 35.81 3.76 -6.53
N TYR A 52 34.58 4.23 -6.67
CA TYR A 52 34.27 5.46 -7.39
C TYR A 52 34.07 6.60 -6.40
N ASP A 53 34.70 7.73 -6.68
CA ASP A 53 34.50 8.97 -5.93
C ASP A 53 33.49 9.84 -6.67
N PHE A 54 32.53 10.37 -5.92
CA PHE A 54 31.46 11.21 -6.45
C PHE A 54 31.53 12.60 -5.83
N GLN A 55 31.41 13.64 -6.66
CA GLN A 55 31.42 15.03 -6.21
C GLN A 55 30.00 15.59 -6.18
N GLU A 56 29.51 15.90 -4.97
CA GLU A 56 28.23 16.55 -4.78
C GLU A 56 28.32 18.04 -5.14
N ARG A 57 27.39 18.53 -5.97
CA ARG A 57 27.21 19.96 -6.23
C ARG A 57 26.44 20.59 -5.06
N LYS A 58 27.17 21.11 -4.07
CA LYS A 58 26.60 21.72 -2.85
C LYS A 58 26.55 23.25 -2.87
N GLU A 59 27.25 23.88 -3.80
CA GLU A 59 27.53 25.33 -3.78
C GLU A 59 26.54 26.15 -4.62
N GLU A 60 25.69 25.49 -5.39
CA GLU A 60 24.70 26.16 -6.24
C GLU A 60 23.34 26.17 -5.55
N THR A 61 22.71 27.35 -5.50
CA THR A 61 21.32 27.51 -5.06
C THR A 61 20.45 27.64 -6.30
N SER A 62 19.25 27.09 -6.24
CA SER A 62 18.28 27.14 -7.33
C SER A 62 16.99 27.82 -6.87
N GLU A 63 16.12 28.07 -7.83
CA GLU A 63 14.75 28.53 -7.60
C GLU A 63 13.79 27.44 -8.05
N ILE A 64 12.66 27.28 -7.37
CA ILE A 64 11.67 26.25 -7.71
C ILE A 64 10.26 26.72 -7.39
N ASP A 65 9.33 26.37 -8.27
CA ASP A 65 7.91 26.51 -7.99
C ASP A 65 7.36 25.26 -7.31
N CYS A 66 6.56 25.45 -6.27
CA CYS A 66 5.92 24.33 -5.60
C CYS A 66 5.03 23.56 -6.58
N PHE A 67 5.27 22.26 -6.71
CA PHE A 67 4.51 21.39 -7.62
C PHE A 67 3.01 21.32 -7.29
N LYS A 68 2.60 21.61 -6.05
CA LYS A 68 1.20 21.58 -5.63
C LYS A 68 0.50 22.93 -5.79
N CYS A 69 1.08 24.01 -5.28
CA CYS A 69 0.41 25.32 -5.18
C CYS A 69 0.99 26.40 -6.10
N GLY A 70 2.08 26.12 -6.83
CA GLY A 70 2.74 27.09 -7.70
C GLY A 70 3.49 28.20 -6.94
N HIS A 71 3.65 28.10 -5.63
CA HIS A 71 4.39 29.10 -4.85
C HIS A 71 5.88 29.04 -5.19
N HIS A 72 6.42 30.19 -5.63
CA HIS A 72 7.82 30.34 -6.00
C HIS A 72 8.72 30.41 -4.75
N MET A 73 9.81 29.64 -4.75
CA MET A 73 10.78 29.56 -3.66
C MET A 73 12.19 29.80 -4.19
N THR A 74 12.92 30.67 -3.52
CA THR A 74 14.33 31.00 -3.79
C THR A 74 15.24 30.33 -2.76
N ASP A 75 16.54 30.26 -3.05
CA ASP A 75 17.56 29.73 -2.13
C ASP A 75 17.32 28.25 -1.75
N VAL A 76 16.82 27.46 -2.71
CA VAL A 76 16.66 26.01 -2.52
C VAL A 76 17.94 25.27 -2.93
N PRO A 77 18.21 24.07 -2.39
CA PRO A 77 19.36 23.28 -2.81
C PRO A 77 19.34 23.00 -4.32
N TYR A 78 20.52 22.98 -4.95
CA TYR A 78 20.67 22.66 -6.36
C TYR A 78 19.89 21.41 -6.78
N TYR A 79 19.18 21.53 -7.89
CA TYR A 79 18.53 20.41 -8.56
C TYR A 79 18.54 20.62 -10.08
N GLU A 80 18.50 19.54 -10.83
CA GLU A 80 18.48 19.58 -12.31
C GLU A 80 17.10 19.26 -12.86
N LYS A 81 16.37 18.37 -12.16
CA LYS A 81 15.11 17.84 -12.63
C LYS A 81 14.09 17.75 -11.52
N ILE A 82 12.85 18.10 -11.85
CA ILE A 82 11.68 17.82 -11.02
C ILE A 82 11.14 16.44 -11.42
N ASP A 83 11.01 15.54 -10.45
CA ASP A 83 10.50 14.19 -10.69
C ASP A 83 8.96 14.20 -10.77
N VAL A 84 8.45 14.63 -11.93
CA VAL A 84 7.01 14.81 -12.21
C VAL A 84 6.21 13.58 -11.82
N HIS A 85 6.61 12.38 -12.25
CA HIS A 85 5.90 11.14 -11.96
C HIS A 85 5.76 10.87 -10.44
N ILE A 86 6.82 11.08 -9.66
CA ILE A 86 6.78 10.89 -8.20
C ILE A 86 5.88 11.94 -7.55
N ASN A 87 5.95 13.17 -8.03
CA ASN A 87 5.16 14.26 -7.49
C ASN A 87 3.67 14.16 -7.83
N GLU A 88 3.32 13.72 -9.04
CA GLU A 88 1.94 13.38 -9.44
C GLU A 88 1.40 12.23 -8.61
N TYR A 89 2.21 11.20 -8.37
CA TYR A 89 1.82 10.09 -7.48
C TYR A 89 1.53 10.57 -6.06
N LYS A 90 2.38 11.46 -5.50
CA LYS A 90 2.17 12.08 -4.19
C LYS A 90 0.95 13.01 -4.15
N LEU A 91 0.65 13.73 -5.22
CA LEU A 91 -0.55 14.59 -5.31
C LEU A 91 -1.83 13.76 -5.34
N ASN A 92 -1.83 12.66 -6.07
CA ASN A 92 -2.96 11.73 -6.20
C ASN A 92 -3.03 10.70 -5.07
N GLU A 93 -2.19 10.85 -4.05
CA GLU A 93 -2.12 9.94 -2.92
C GLU A 93 -3.42 9.98 -2.12
N LYS A 94 -4.21 8.90 -2.26
CA LYS A 94 -5.38 8.70 -1.41
C LYS A 94 -4.92 8.35 0.00
N SER A 95 -5.53 9.02 0.97
CA SER A 95 -5.38 8.74 2.39
C SER A 95 -6.75 8.39 2.98
N CYS A 96 -6.75 7.49 3.95
CA CYS A 96 -7.97 7.15 4.66
C CYS A 96 -8.28 8.26 5.67
N ALA A 97 -9.48 8.84 5.58
CA ALA A 97 -9.91 9.90 6.50
C ALA A 97 -9.98 9.47 7.98
N GLU A 98 -10.00 8.16 8.26
CA GLU A 98 -10.05 7.65 9.64
C GLU A 98 -8.69 7.22 10.19
N CYS A 99 -8.00 6.32 9.48
CA CYS A 99 -6.73 5.78 9.99
C CYS A 99 -5.51 6.58 9.51
N GLY A 100 -5.68 7.54 8.61
CA GLY A 100 -4.58 8.33 8.05
C GLY A 100 -3.63 7.55 7.13
N ILE A 101 -3.80 6.23 7.01
CA ILE A 101 -2.95 5.39 6.17
C ILE A 101 -3.04 5.88 4.73
N LYS A 102 -1.85 6.04 4.14
CA LYS A 102 -1.67 6.48 2.77
C LYS A 102 -1.38 5.30 1.85
N ASN A 103 -1.69 5.47 0.57
CA ASN A 103 -1.36 4.47 -0.46
C ASN A 103 0.13 4.12 -0.49
N SER A 104 1.05 5.07 -0.30
CA SER A 104 2.49 4.80 -0.34
C SER A 104 3.01 3.99 0.86
N GLU A 105 2.36 4.09 2.02
CA GLU A 105 2.79 3.42 3.27
C GLU A 105 2.38 1.95 3.32
N ALA A 106 1.58 1.50 2.36
CA ALA A 106 0.99 0.16 2.33
C ALA A 106 1.98 -0.96 1.94
N GLY A 107 3.19 -0.60 1.50
CA GLY A 107 4.21 -1.55 1.03
C GLY A 107 3.68 -2.44 -0.09
N LEU A 108 3.80 -3.76 0.09
CA LEU A 108 3.35 -4.79 -0.88
C LEU A 108 1.83 -5.00 -0.91
N LYS A 109 1.06 -4.46 0.04
CA LYS A 109 -0.39 -4.67 0.10
C LYS A 109 -1.09 -3.50 -0.57
N ILE A 110 -1.77 -3.77 -1.68
CA ILE A 110 -2.63 -2.77 -2.32
C ILE A 110 -3.80 -2.47 -1.36
N ILE A 111 -3.77 -1.32 -0.70
CA ILE A 111 -4.90 -0.85 0.11
C ILE A 111 -5.94 -0.30 -0.84
N GLN A 112 -7.15 -0.86 -0.78
CA GLN A 112 -8.28 -0.39 -1.56
C GLN A 112 -9.02 0.69 -0.78
N TYR A 113 -9.42 1.75 -1.47
CA TYR A 113 -10.14 2.90 -0.93
C TYR A 113 -11.50 3.03 -1.60
N ARG A 114 -12.48 3.51 -0.85
CA ARG A 114 -13.83 3.78 -1.33
C ARG A 114 -14.36 5.06 -0.71
N GLU A 115 -15.14 5.80 -1.48
CA GLU A 115 -15.87 6.96 -0.97
C GLU A 115 -17.14 6.50 -0.25
N TRP A 116 -17.34 7.02 0.95
CA TRP A 116 -18.52 6.79 1.77
C TRP A 116 -18.91 8.08 2.50
N LYS A 117 -20.12 8.60 2.20
CA LYS A 117 -20.62 9.87 2.76
C LYS A 117 -19.58 11.00 2.64
N ASP A 118 -19.08 11.22 1.42
CA ASP A 118 -18.08 12.24 1.06
C ASP A 118 -16.71 12.11 1.75
N LYS A 119 -16.41 10.93 2.33
CA LYS A 119 -15.11 10.63 2.93
C LYS A 119 -14.47 9.44 2.23
N THR A 120 -13.18 9.56 1.90
CA THR A 120 -12.37 8.46 1.38
C THR A 120 -11.93 7.57 2.53
N LEU A 121 -12.40 6.34 2.57
CA LEU A 121 -12.06 5.35 3.60
C LEU A 121 -11.34 4.15 2.97
N CYS A 122 -10.36 3.58 3.68
CA CYS A 122 -9.84 2.28 3.33
C CYS A 122 -10.88 1.20 3.63
N LEU A 123 -10.86 0.08 2.90
CA LEU A 123 -11.87 -0.98 3.09
C LEU A 123 -11.95 -1.51 4.53
N GLY A 124 -10.83 -1.56 5.26
CA GLY A 124 -10.82 -2.00 6.65
C GLY A 124 -11.54 -1.04 7.61
N CYS A 125 -11.38 0.28 7.40
CA CYS A 125 -12.11 1.30 8.16
C CYS A 125 -13.59 1.30 7.77
N LEU A 126 -13.89 1.16 6.48
CA LEU A 126 -15.25 1.06 5.98
C LEU A 126 -15.98 -0.16 6.58
N GLU A 127 -15.34 -1.32 6.64
CA GLU A 127 -15.91 -2.53 7.25
C GLU A 127 -16.26 -2.32 8.73
N LYS A 128 -15.34 -1.73 9.51
CA LYS A 128 -15.58 -1.42 10.93
C LYS A 128 -16.75 -0.47 11.12
N ARG A 129 -16.86 0.57 10.29
CA ARG A 129 -18.01 1.49 10.31
C ARG A 129 -19.30 0.76 10.00
N LEU A 130 -19.32 -0.03 8.94
CA LEU A 130 -20.53 -0.73 8.51
C LEU A 130 -21.01 -1.72 9.57
N VAL A 131 -20.12 -2.40 10.29
CA VAL A 131 -20.47 -3.27 11.42
C VAL A 131 -21.09 -2.50 12.59
N ASN A 132 -20.68 -1.25 12.81
CA ASN A 132 -21.25 -0.40 13.86
C ASN A 132 -22.58 0.25 13.45
N GLU A 133 -22.73 0.65 12.18
CA GLU A 133 -23.95 1.31 11.68
C GLU A 133 -25.08 0.32 11.37
N ILE A 134 -24.75 -0.87 10.84
CA ILE A 134 -25.75 -1.84 10.38
C ILE A 134 -25.88 -2.95 11.43
N PRO A 135 -27.08 -3.16 12.02
CA PRO A 135 -27.27 -4.20 13.01
C PRO A 135 -27.05 -5.58 12.40
N ASN A 136 -26.26 -6.41 13.09
CA ASN A 136 -25.92 -7.75 12.61
C ASN A 136 -27.14 -8.69 12.68
N PRO A 137 -27.64 -9.22 11.54
CA PRO A 137 -28.79 -10.12 11.52
C PRO A 137 -28.45 -11.58 11.88
N SER A 138 -27.23 -11.86 12.35
CA SER A 138 -26.79 -13.20 12.72
C SER A 138 -27.57 -13.75 13.93
N ASN A 139 -27.93 -15.02 13.86
CA ASN A 139 -28.65 -15.72 14.91
C ASN A 139 -27.99 -17.08 15.22
N GLY A 140 -28.64 -17.90 16.04
CA GLY A 140 -28.14 -19.24 16.40
C GLY A 140 -27.95 -20.16 15.20
N GLU A 141 -28.65 -19.94 14.09
CA GLU A 141 -28.69 -20.83 12.91
C GLU A 141 -27.95 -20.30 11.69
N LYS A 142 -27.80 -18.99 11.57
CA LYS A 142 -27.26 -18.30 10.40
C LYS A 142 -26.28 -17.22 10.85
N LYS A 143 -25.09 -17.23 10.27
CA LYS A 143 -24.08 -16.18 10.41
C LYS A 143 -23.96 -15.41 9.12
N PHE A 144 -24.06 -14.11 9.23
CA PHE A 144 -23.88 -13.18 8.13
C PHE A 144 -22.53 -12.48 8.26
N LYS A 145 -21.90 -12.22 7.12
CA LYS A 145 -20.71 -11.39 7.01
C LYS A 145 -21.07 -10.16 6.19
N ILE A 146 -20.58 -9.00 6.60
CA ILE A 146 -20.78 -7.80 5.80
C ILE A 146 -19.91 -7.85 4.54
N ASP A 147 -20.53 -7.63 3.40
CA ASP A 147 -19.81 -7.44 2.16
C ASP A 147 -19.56 -5.94 1.98
N VAL A 148 -18.29 -5.56 2.04
CA VAL A 148 -17.85 -4.16 1.94
C VAL A 148 -18.13 -3.58 0.55
N ASN A 149 -18.26 -4.43 -0.49
CA ASN A 149 -18.56 -4.00 -1.85
C ASN A 149 -20.05 -3.67 -2.05
N THR A 150 -20.93 -4.51 -1.51
CA THR A 150 -22.39 -4.32 -1.64
C THR A 150 -23.02 -3.61 -0.45
N THR A 151 -22.22 -3.32 0.59
CA THR A 151 -22.61 -2.70 1.87
C THR A 151 -23.82 -3.39 2.53
N LYS A 152 -23.93 -4.71 2.31
CA LYS A 152 -25.02 -5.55 2.80
C LYS A 152 -24.47 -6.76 3.52
N TYR A 153 -25.23 -7.28 4.47
CA TYR A 153 -24.94 -8.57 5.09
C TYR A 153 -25.26 -9.70 4.12
N VAL A 154 -24.26 -10.52 3.83
CA VAL A 154 -24.37 -11.73 3.01
C VAL A 154 -24.26 -12.95 3.92
N LEU A 155 -25.05 -13.98 3.64
CA LEU A 155 -25.03 -15.22 4.42
C LEU A 155 -23.68 -15.92 4.23
N ASP A 156 -22.87 -15.97 5.28
CA ASP A 156 -21.55 -16.62 5.27
C ASP A 156 -21.68 -18.09 5.65
N LYS A 157 -22.36 -18.37 6.78
CA LYS A 157 -22.47 -19.72 7.32
C LYS A 157 -23.87 -20.06 7.81
N VAL A 158 -24.21 -21.33 7.68
CA VAL A 158 -25.45 -21.92 8.19
C VAL A 158 -25.11 -23.10 9.11
N MET A 159 -25.85 -23.22 10.20
CA MET A 159 -25.71 -24.34 11.12
C MET A 159 -26.52 -25.52 10.61
N VAL A 160 -25.83 -26.61 10.27
CA VAL A 160 -26.44 -27.82 9.72
C VAL A 160 -26.05 -29.03 10.60
N PRO A 161 -27.02 -29.87 11.01
CA PRO A 161 -26.71 -31.12 11.71
C PRO A 161 -26.14 -32.18 10.76
N CYS A 162 -25.25 -33.02 11.26
CA CYS A 162 -24.80 -34.20 10.53
C CYS A 162 -25.92 -35.24 10.47
N VAL A 163 -26.21 -35.77 9.28
CA VAL A 163 -27.23 -36.84 9.12
C VAL A 163 -26.85 -38.13 9.86
N THR A 164 -25.55 -38.44 9.96
CA THR A 164 -25.10 -39.70 10.59
C THR A 164 -24.96 -39.61 12.11
N CYS A 165 -24.51 -38.48 12.65
CA CYS A 165 -24.20 -38.35 14.08
C CYS A 165 -24.95 -37.24 14.81
N GLY A 166 -25.85 -36.53 14.14
CA GLY A 166 -26.66 -35.43 14.71
C GLY A 166 -25.86 -34.17 15.10
N ARG A 167 -24.53 -34.21 15.14
CA ARG A 167 -23.71 -33.10 15.61
C ARG A 167 -23.88 -31.86 14.72
N LYS A 168 -24.27 -30.74 15.33
CA LYS A 168 -24.42 -29.43 14.68
C LYS A 168 -23.04 -28.89 14.28
N ARG A 169 -22.93 -28.33 13.08
CA ARG A 169 -21.70 -27.68 12.58
C ARG A 169 -22.04 -26.45 11.76
N TRP A 170 -21.11 -25.51 11.70
CA TRP A 170 -21.17 -24.38 10.78
C TRP A 170 -20.64 -24.80 9.42
N LEU A 171 -21.46 -24.67 8.38
CA LEU A 171 -21.06 -24.82 6.99
C LEU A 171 -21.13 -23.47 6.29
N LYS A 172 -20.24 -23.23 5.32
CA LYS A 172 -20.40 -22.09 4.43
C LYS A 172 -21.73 -22.21 3.67
N ALA A 173 -22.36 -21.08 3.38
CA ALA A 173 -23.69 -21.04 2.77
C ALA A 173 -23.75 -21.76 1.40
N ASP A 174 -22.68 -21.72 0.63
CA ASP A 174 -22.47 -22.45 -0.65
C ASP A 174 -22.38 -23.98 -0.48
N ASN A 175 -21.97 -24.44 0.70
CA ASN A 175 -21.69 -25.84 1.01
C ASN A 175 -22.84 -26.54 1.75
N GLN A 176 -24.04 -25.96 1.75
CA GLN A 176 -25.21 -26.53 2.43
C GLN A 176 -25.58 -27.94 1.94
N TRP A 177 -25.22 -28.29 0.70
CA TRP A 177 -25.43 -29.63 0.15
C TRP A 177 -24.64 -30.73 0.91
N ARG A 178 -23.61 -30.38 1.69
CA ARG A 178 -22.83 -31.34 2.48
C ARG A 178 -23.60 -31.78 3.73
N LYS A 179 -24.28 -32.92 3.62
CA LYS A 179 -25.10 -33.50 4.70
C LYS A 179 -24.30 -34.19 5.81
N GLN A 180 -23.14 -34.75 5.52
CA GLN A 180 -22.29 -35.47 6.49
C GLN A 180 -21.09 -34.64 6.98
N CYS A 181 -20.66 -34.89 8.22
CA CYS A 181 -19.43 -34.26 8.74
C CYS A 181 -18.20 -34.97 8.20
N THR A 182 -17.07 -34.29 8.18
CA THR A 182 -15.80 -34.82 7.66
C THR A 182 -15.44 -36.17 8.28
N ASN A 183 -15.68 -36.35 9.59
CA ASN A 183 -15.37 -37.60 10.28
C ASN A 183 -16.31 -38.74 9.87
N CYS A 184 -17.62 -38.49 9.74
CA CYS A 184 -18.58 -39.50 9.28
C CYS A 184 -18.37 -39.86 7.81
N TYR A 185 -18.01 -38.89 6.98
CA TYR A 185 -17.72 -39.11 5.57
C TYR A 185 -16.47 -39.99 5.38
N LYS A 186 -15.38 -39.72 6.13
CA LYS A 186 -14.16 -40.54 6.09
C LYS A 186 -14.41 -41.99 6.50
N LYS A 187 -15.14 -42.20 7.60
CA LYS A 187 -15.50 -43.56 8.05
C LYS A 187 -16.34 -44.35 7.03
N ALA A 188 -17.12 -43.67 6.19
CA ALA A 188 -17.92 -44.31 5.16
C ALA A 188 -17.11 -44.68 3.90
N LEU A 189 -15.92 -44.10 3.71
CA LEU A 189 -15.01 -44.41 2.60
C LEU A 189 -13.99 -45.52 2.94
N GLU A 190 -13.82 -45.81 4.23
CA GLU A 190 -12.95 -46.89 4.74
C GLU A 190 -13.67 -48.25 4.75
N VAL A 191 -14.92 -48.30 4.28
CA VAL A 191 -15.77 -49.49 4.09
C VAL A 191 -15.95 -49.70 2.59
#